data_AF-A0A6J4MJ95-F1
#
_entry.id   AF-A0A6J4MJ95-F1
#
_cell.length_a   1.000
_cell.length_b   1.000
_cell.length_c   1.000
_cell.angle_alpha   90.00
_cell.angle_beta   90.00
_cell.angle_gamma   90.00
#
_symmetry.space_group_name_H-M   'P 1'
#
loop_
_entity.id
_entity.type
_entity.pdbx_description
1 polymer ?
#
loop_
_entity_poly.entity_id
_entity_poly.type
_entity_poly.pdbx_seq_one_letter_code
_entity_poly.pdbx_strand_id
1 'polypeptide(L)'
;MAQTDWTILETEFGSSELHPQETLFTLGNGYLGTRGTFEEGYPGASLATFIHGVYDEALEGYTELVNCPDWLPLAIKVGSDCFRPKQG
;
A
#
# COMPACT_ATOMS: atom_id res chain seq x y z
N MET A 1 -2.83 -22.58 -5.10
CA MET A 1 -4.14 -22.38 -4.43
C MET A 1 -5.21 -22.45 -5.51
N ALA A 2 -6.40 -23.01 -5.22
CA ALA A 2 -7.48 -23.04 -6.21
C ALA A 2 -8.06 -21.63 -6.37
N GLN A 3 -8.05 -21.10 -7.59
CA GLN A 3 -8.66 -19.81 -7.90
C GLN A 3 -10.18 -19.97 -7.79
N THR A 4 -10.80 -19.13 -6.96
CA THR A 4 -12.25 -19.07 -6.81
C THR A 4 -12.79 -17.83 -7.54
N ASP A 5 -14.09 -17.79 -7.77
CA ASP A 5 -14.79 -16.61 -8.31
C ASP A 5 -14.68 -15.36 -7.40
N TRP A 6 -14.09 -15.51 -6.22
CA TRP A 6 -13.90 -14.45 -5.20
C TRP A 6 -12.45 -13.96 -5.10
N THR A 7 -11.56 -14.43 -5.98
CA THR A 7 -10.13 -14.11 -5.90
C THR A 7 -9.74 -13.11 -6.98
N ILE A 8 -9.21 -11.96 -6.58
CA ILE A 8 -8.45 -11.06 -7.45
C ILE A 8 -6.99 -11.48 -7.35
N LEU A 9 -6.35 -11.75 -8.50
CA LEU A 9 -4.97 -12.22 -8.57
C LEU A 9 -4.18 -11.38 -9.57
N GLU A 10 -3.03 -10.87 -9.13
CA GLU A 10 -1.98 -10.35 -9.98
C GLU A 10 -0.89 -11.43 -10.15
N THR A 11 -0.50 -11.72 -11.38
CA THR A 11 0.52 -12.75 -11.68
C THR A 11 1.85 -12.19 -12.13
N GLU A 12 1.88 -10.92 -12.51
CA GLU A 12 3.05 -10.27 -13.10
C GLU A 12 3.24 -8.89 -12.47
N PHE A 13 4.48 -8.59 -12.08
CA PHE A 13 4.84 -7.28 -11.53
C PHE A 13 5.04 -6.28 -12.67
N GLY A 14 4.12 -5.34 -12.82
CA GLY A 14 4.16 -4.27 -13.83
C GLY A 14 4.37 -2.90 -13.19
N SER A 15 5.50 -2.25 -13.45
CA SER A 15 5.84 -0.95 -12.85
C SER A 15 4.85 0.18 -13.17
N SER A 16 4.12 0.10 -14.30
CA SER A 16 3.09 1.07 -14.67
C SER A 16 1.76 0.91 -13.91
N GLU A 17 1.51 -0.26 -13.33
CA GLU A 17 0.21 -0.63 -12.75
C GLU A 17 0.20 -0.54 -11.21
N LEU A 18 1.35 -0.23 -10.59
CA LEU A 18 1.50 -0.29 -9.13
C LEU A 18 0.51 0.62 -8.39
N HIS A 19 0.31 1.86 -8.86
CA HIS A 19 -0.63 2.79 -8.20
C HIS A 19 -2.10 2.37 -8.27
N PRO A 20 -2.65 1.93 -9.43
CA PRO A 20 -3.94 1.28 -9.48
C PRO A 20 -4.04 0.06 -8.55
N GLN A 21 -3.03 -0.80 -8.54
CA GLN A 21 -3.01 -2.03 -7.74
C GLN A 21 -3.03 -1.76 -6.25
N GLU A 22 -2.28 -0.77 -5.76
CA GLU A 22 -2.33 -0.34 -4.36
C GLU A 22 -3.75 0.03 -3.91
N THR A 23 -4.55 0.63 -4.80
CA THR A 23 -5.97 0.92 -4.54
C THR A 23 -6.81 -0.34 -4.57
N LEU A 24 -6.68 -1.17 -5.61
CA LEU A 24 -7.45 -2.41 -5.79
C LEU A 24 -7.23 -3.41 -4.65
N PHE A 25 -6.01 -3.50 -4.14
CA PHE A 25 -5.63 -4.41 -3.06
C PHE A 25 -5.64 -3.74 -1.68
N THR A 26 -6.21 -2.54 -1.55
CA THR A 26 -6.41 -1.90 -0.23
C THR A 26 -7.27 -2.77 0.67
N LEU A 27 -6.82 -2.99 1.90
CA LEU A 27 -7.59 -3.68 2.94
C LEU A 27 -8.18 -2.67 3.91
N GLY A 28 -9.41 -2.93 4.37
CA GLY A 28 -10.03 -2.11 5.40
C GLY A 28 -11.20 -2.80 6.10
N ASN A 29 -11.45 -2.38 7.34
CA ASN A 29 -12.51 -2.95 8.19
C ASN A 29 -13.57 -1.91 8.62
N GLY A 30 -13.60 -0.74 7.97
CA GLY A 30 -14.45 0.39 8.32
C GLY A 30 -13.89 1.30 9.41
N TYR A 31 -12.89 0.84 10.19
CA TYR A 31 -12.15 1.67 11.15
C TYR A 31 -10.73 1.96 10.67
N LEU A 32 -9.97 0.95 10.26
CA LEU A 32 -8.62 1.07 9.72
C LEU A 32 -8.65 0.69 8.22
N GLY A 33 -7.96 1.48 7.40
CA GLY A 33 -7.68 1.16 6.00
C GLY A 33 -6.18 1.27 5.72
N THR A 34 -5.61 0.37 4.94
CA THR A 34 -4.19 0.44 4.51
C THR A 34 -4.11 0.09 3.03
N ARG A 35 -3.45 0.94 2.25
CA ARG A 35 -3.23 0.70 0.81
C ARG A 35 -2.48 -0.60 0.59
N GLY A 36 -2.78 -1.28 -0.51
CA GLY A 36 -2.16 -2.56 -0.90
C GLY A 36 -0.75 -2.39 -1.44
N THR A 37 0.11 -1.66 -0.74
CA THR A 37 1.53 -1.49 -1.04
C THR A 37 2.33 -2.68 -0.52
N PHE A 38 3.44 -3.01 -1.19
CA PHE A 38 4.40 -3.99 -0.68
C PHE A 38 5.02 -3.56 0.66
N GLU A 39 5.06 -4.45 1.64
CA GLU A 39 5.59 -4.18 2.99
C GLU A 39 7.09 -3.84 2.97
N GLU A 40 7.84 -4.41 2.03
CA GLU A 40 9.24 -4.06 1.80
C GLU A 40 9.45 -2.72 1.09
N GLY A 41 8.36 -2.16 0.55
CA GLY A 41 8.33 -0.93 -0.22
C GLY A 41 9.00 -1.06 -1.59
N TYR A 42 8.75 -0.08 -2.45
CA TYR A 42 9.38 0.05 -3.76
C TYR A 42 9.52 1.54 -4.13
N PRO A 43 10.42 1.90 -5.06
CA PRO A 43 10.57 3.30 -5.47
C PRO A 43 9.26 3.84 -6.06
N GLY A 44 8.73 4.91 -5.45
CA GLY A 44 7.49 5.55 -5.89
C GLY A 44 6.22 5.00 -5.25
N ALA A 45 6.29 4.12 -4.25
CA ALA A 45 5.11 3.65 -3.53
C ALA A 45 4.29 4.80 -2.93
N SER A 46 2.96 4.74 -3.09
CA SER A 46 2.04 5.67 -2.43
C SER A 46 1.46 5.02 -1.17
N LEU A 47 2.28 5.00 -0.10
CA LEU A 47 1.89 4.48 1.20
C LEU A 47 0.75 5.32 1.78
N ALA A 48 -0.33 4.66 2.20
CA ALA A 48 -1.31 5.32 3.06
C ALA A 48 -2.00 4.39 4.04
N THR A 49 -2.11 4.86 5.27
CA THR A 49 -2.92 4.24 6.33
C THR A 49 -3.92 5.27 6.84
N PHE A 50 -5.19 4.89 6.92
CA PHE A 50 -6.27 5.77 7.35
C PHE A 50 -6.99 5.19 8.56
N ILE A 51 -7.28 6.06 9.53
CA ILE A 51 -8.07 5.72 10.72
C ILE A 51 -9.34 6.55 10.70
N HIS A 52 -10.49 5.89 10.73
CA HIS A 52 -11.80 6.53 10.77
C HIS A 52 -11.91 7.46 11.98
N GLY A 53 -12.19 8.74 11.72
CA GLY A 53 -12.30 9.76 12.76
C GLY A 53 -11.03 10.59 12.97
N VAL A 54 -9.93 10.26 12.28
CA VAL A 54 -8.67 11.03 12.36
C VAL A 54 -8.56 11.93 11.13
N TYR A 55 -8.86 13.22 11.35
CA TYR A 55 -8.83 14.26 10.33
C TYR A 55 -7.95 15.42 10.78
N ASP A 56 -7.39 16.16 9.82
CA ASP A 56 -6.62 17.37 10.07
C ASP A 56 -6.98 18.46 9.04
N GLU A 57 -6.70 19.72 9.37
CA GLU A 57 -6.82 20.82 8.42
C GLU A 57 -5.61 20.83 7.49
N ALA A 58 -5.84 20.48 6.22
CA ALA A 58 -4.84 20.61 5.18
C ALA A 58 -4.50 22.08 4.93
N LEU A 59 -3.32 22.30 4.36
CA LEU A 59 -2.98 23.60 3.77
C LEU A 59 -4.10 23.95 2.76
N GLU A 60 -4.57 25.20 2.82
CA GLU A 60 -5.74 25.72 2.07
C GLU A 60 -7.12 25.57 2.74
N GLY A 61 -7.19 25.09 3.99
CA GLY A 61 -8.40 25.23 4.83
C GLY A 61 -9.49 24.19 4.59
N TYR A 62 -9.13 23.07 3.97
CA TYR A 62 -10.01 21.90 3.85
C TYR A 62 -9.65 20.88 4.93
N THR A 63 -10.66 20.24 5.51
CA THR A 63 -10.45 19.12 6.42
C THR A 63 -10.32 17.83 5.60
N GLU A 64 -9.22 17.10 5.78
CA GLU A 64 -8.97 15.83 5.09
C GLU A 64 -8.65 14.70 6.07
N LEU A 65 -8.76 13.47 5.58
CA LEU A 65 -8.42 12.28 6.35
C LEU A 65 -6.90 12.17 6.44
N VAL A 66 -6.36 12.07 7.66
CA VAL A 66 -4.92 12.05 7.87
C VAL A 66 -4.33 10.76 7.31
N ASN A 67 -3.30 10.90 6.47
CA ASN A 67 -2.42 9.78 6.17
C ASN A 67 -1.56 9.45 7.40
N CYS A 68 -1.97 8.46 8.18
CA CYS A 68 -1.26 8.00 9.37
C CYS A 68 0.04 7.26 9.01
N PRO A 69 1.00 7.17 9.96
CA PRO A 69 2.22 6.40 9.75
C PRO A 69 1.93 4.96 9.33
N ASP A 70 2.69 4.47 8.36
CA ASP A 70 2.64 3.07 7.93
C ASP A 70 3.11 2.14 9.06
N TRP A 71 2.35 1.07 9.30
CA TRP A 71 2.52 0.11 10.38
C TRP A 71 3.04 -1.25 9.89
N LEU A 72 3.11 -1.47 8.59
CA LEU A 72 3.57 -2.68 7.94
C LEU A 72 5.05 -2.75 7.49
N PRO A 73 5.93 -1.72 7.59
CA PRO A 73 7.26 -1.78 7.00
C PRO A 73 8.07 -3.04 7.37
N LEU A 74 8.56 -3.75 6.36
CA LEU A 74 9.37 -4.97 6.50
C LEU A 74 10.67 -4.85 5.71
N ALA A 75 11.82 -4.92 6.39
CA ALA A 75 13.11 -4.89 5.69
C ALA A 75 13.65 -6.32 5.47
N ILE A 76 13.76 -6.73 4.20
CA ILE A 76 14.42 -7.99 3.80
C ILE A 76 15.81 -7.68 3.26
N LYS A 77 16.83 -8.43 3.70
CA LYS A 77 18.22 -8.28 3.24
C LYS A 77 18.78 -9.60 2.74
N VAL A 78 19.54 -9.54 1.64
CA VAL A 78 20.30 -10.65 1.08
C VAL A 78 21.77 -10.22 1.04
N GLY A 79 22.57 -10.72 1.98
CA GLY A 79 23.93 -10.21 2.19
C GLY A 79 23.90 -8.74 2.64
N SER A 80 24.58 -7.86 1.89
CA SER A 80 24.58 -6.41 2.13
C SER A 80 23.40 -5.67 1.51
N ASP A 81 22.64 -6.32 0.62
CA ASP A 81 21.67 -5.64 -0.23
C ASP A 81 20.26 -5.71 0.37
N CYS A 82 19.57 -4.57 0.40
CA CYS A 82 18.15 -4.52 0.74
C CYS A 82 17.33 -4.96 -0.46
N PHE A 83 16.47 -5.96 -0.25
CA PHE A 83 15.52 -6.39 -1.26
C PHE A 83 14.44 -5.32 -1.47
N ARG A 84 14.13 -5.09 -2.74
CA ARG A 84 13.02 -4.28 -3.22
C ARG A 84 12.49 -4.96 -4.49
N PRO A 85 11.18 -5.00 -4.72
CA PRO A 85 10.63 -5.38 -6.01
C PRO A 85 11.23 -4.49 -7.09
N LYS A 86 11.79 -5.13 -8.11
CA LYS A 86 12.27 -4.49 -9.33
C LYS A 86 11.77 -5.32 -10.48
N GLN A 87 11.43 -4.64 -11.58
CA GLN A 87 11.18 -5.31 -12.84
C GLN A 87 12.45 -6.08 -13.23
N GLY A 88 12.30 -7.37 -13.56
CA GLY A 88 13.39 -8.25 -13.98
C GLY A 88 13.97 -7.87 -15.33
#